data_AF-A0A6A6ATP4-F1
#
_entry.id   AF-A0A6A6ATP4-F1
#
_cell.length_a   1.000
_cell.length_b   1.000
_cell.length_c   1.000
_cell.angle_alpha   90.00
_cell.angle_beta   90.00
_cell.angle_gamma   90.00
#
_symmetry.space_group_name_H-M   'P 1'
#
loop_
_entity.id
_entity.type
_entity.pdbx_description
1 polymer ?
#
loop_
_entity_poly.entity_id
_entity_poly.type
_entity_poly.pdbx_seq_one_letter_code
_entity_poly.pdbx_strand_id
1 'polypeptide(L)'
;DEIETALTEKANGMFRWVTCQLESLEKCLEYPTLQRALGCLPKTLDETYARILSSIPSEYEHHTRRILQFLTFSERPLRIEEAVDAIAVDVKGGKGFDPKNRMPEPREISRYCSTLVVVVARQSPKDDGEAITELQLAHFSVKEYLTSNRLDQSVAEDLEETTARASIAKVCLTYLLGLNQSLPTREIRRLFGLAQFSARYWMEHAAVTERHSLELQKLAFNFFSSQAPFSCGYRLYNPDEPWEEEPEDDRPHLAPALYYASFGGLDCSVENLLDKGADVNAQGGTFGNALYAASSEGHEKIVQMLLDKGADVNAQG
;
A
#
# COMPACT_ATOMS: atom_id res chain seq x y z
N ASP A 1 17.46 -39.35 0.65
CA ASP A 1 18.04 -39.89 1.90
C ASP A 1 18.80 -38.83 2.70
N GLU A 2 19.96 -38.33 2.24
CA GLU A 2 20.74 -37.32 3.00
C GLU A 2 20.00 -35.99 3.22
N ILE A 3 19.35 -35.44 2.18
CA ILE A 3 18.55 -34.21 2.29
C ILE A 3 17.39 -34.42 3.28
N GLU A 4 16.66 -35.52 3.13
CA GLU A 4 15.50 -35.84 3.97
C GLU A 4 15.89 -35.99 5.44
N THR A 5 17.01 -36.69 5.72
CA THR A 5 17.55 -36.85 7.07
C THR A 5 17.90 -35.49 7.68
N ALA A 6 18.69 -34.69 6.96
CA ALA A 6 19.16 -33.38 7.44
C ALA A 6 18.00 -32.40 7.70
N LEU A 7 16.96 -32.42 6.86
CA LEU A 7 15.79 -31.57 7.05
C LEU A 7 14.89 -32.08 8.18
N THR A 8 14.66 -33.39 8.29
CA THR A 8 13.79 -33.96 9.32
C THR A 8 14.36 -33.77 10.73
N GLU A 9 15.67 -33.95 10.91
CA GLU A 9 16.35 -33.75 12.19
C GLU A 9 16.31 -32.28 12.64
N LYS A 10 16.44 -31.33 11.70
CA LYS A 10 16.52 -29.89 12.02
C LYS A 10 15.17 -29.16 11.99
N ALA A 11 14.16 -29.72 11.33
CA ALA A 11 12.86 -29.08 11.17
C ALA A 11 12.21 -28.74 12.52
N ASN A 12 12.41 -29.60 13.54
CA ASN A 12 11.79 -29.44 14.86
C ASN A 12 10.28 -29.12 14.80
N GLY A 13 9.57 -29.76 13.86
CA GLY A 13 8.13 -29.55 13.62
C GLY A 13 7.75 -28.33 12.77
N MET A 14 8.72 -27.54 12.27
CA MET A 14 8.46 -26.34 11.46
C MET A 14 8.34 -26.67 9.96
N PHE A 15 7.12 -26.98 9.49
CA PHE A 15 6.87 -27.27 8.07
C PHE A 15 7.32 -26.14 7.13
N ARG A 16 7.08 -24.88 7.52
CA ARG A 16 7.48 -23.71 6.72
C ARG A 16 8.99 -23.60 6.55
N TRP A 17 9.75 -23.96 7.59
CA TRP A 17 11.22 -23.99 7.52
C TRP A 17 11.68 -25.00 6.48
N VAL A 18 11.11 -26.22 6.48
CA VAL A 18 11.44 -27.28 5.51
C VAL A 18 11.16 -26.82 4.08
N THR A 19 9.99 -26.23 3.82
CA THR A 19 9.64 -25.72 2.49
C THR A 19 10.66 -24.69 1.99
N CYS A 20 11.02 -23.71 2.83
CA CYS A 20 12.02 -22.71 2.45
C CYS A 20 13.40 -23.33 2.18
N GLN A 21 13.81 -24.35 2.94
CA GLN A 21 15.08 -25.03 2.70
C GLN A 21 15.04 -25.82 1.38
N LEU A 22 13.96 -26.55 1.09
CA LEU A 22 13.83 -27.31 -0.16
C LEU A 22 13.96 -26.40 -1.38
N GLU A 23 13.25 -25.27 -1.40
CA GLU A 23 13.35 -24.28 -2.49
C GLU A 23 14.75 -23.64 -2.60
N SER A 24 15.46 -23.48 -1.48
CA SER A 24 16.86 -23.02 -1.50
C SER A 24 17.82 -24.07 -2.04
N LEU A 25 17.61 -25.35 -1.70
CA LEU A 25 18.44 -26.47 -2.14
C LEU A 25 18.19 -26.81 -3.61
N GLU A 26 16.98 -26.61 -4.11
CA GLU A 26 16.62 -26.78 -5.53
C GLU A 26 17.51 -25.94 -6.47
N LYS A 27 17.98 -24.78 -6.00
CA LYS A 27 18.89 -23.90 -6.75
C LYS A 27 20.32 -24.44 -6.84
N CYS A 28 20.67 -25.49 -6.10
CA CYS A 28 22.01 -26.08 -6.09
C CYS A 28 22.15 -27.11 -7.22
N LEU A 29 22.76 -26.71 -8.34
CA LEU A 29 22.95 -27.59 -9.50
C LEU A 29 24.12 -28.58 -9.36
N GLU A 30 25.03 -28.33 -8.42
CA GLU A 30 26.25 -29.12 -8.22
C GLU A 30 26.31 -29.73 -6.82
N TYR A 31 26.76 -30.98 -6.73
CA TYR A 31 26.87 -31.71 -5.46
C TYR A 31 27.70 -30.97 -4.38
N PRO A 32 28.86 -30.35 -4.67
CA PRO A 32 29.60 -29.60 -3.65
C PRO A 32 28.83 -28.38 -3.12
N THR A 33 28.05 -27.72 -3.98
CA THR A 33 27.23 -26.57 -3.61
C THR A 33 26.05 -27.01 -2.75
N LEU A 34 25.43 -28.14 -3.09
CA LEU A 34 24.39 -28.78 -2.29
C LEU A 34 24.90 -29.19 -0.90
N GLN A 35 26.06 -29.85 -0.81
CA GLN A 35 26.67 -30.22 0.47
C GLN A 35 26.96 -29.00 1.35
N ARG A 36 27.50 -27.92 0.76
CA ARG A 36 27.73 -26.66 1.47
C ARG A 36 26.42 -26.06 1.99
N ALA A 37 25.37 -26.05 1.18
CA ALA A 37 24.06 -25.54 1.58
C ALA A 37 23.44 -26.35 2.73
N LEU A 38 23.53 -27.69 2.68
CA LEU A 38 23.11 -28.59 3.76
C LEU A 38 23.90 -28.39 5.06
N GLY A 39 25.21 -28.14 4.96
CA GLY A 39 26.07 -27.82 6.10
C GLY A 39 25.72 -26.48 6.75
N CYS A 40 25.24 -25.52 5.97
CA CYS A 40 24.93 -24.16 6.41
C CYS A 40 23.43 -23.90 6.67
N LEU A 41 22.59 -24.92 6.88
CA LEU A 41 21.15 -24.71 7.11
C LEU A 41 20.89 -23.81 8.34
N PRO A 42 19.96 -22.83 8.23
CA PRO A 42 19.58 -21.95 9.34
C PRO A 42 18.92 -22.74 10.47
N LYS A 43 19.14 -22.36 11.72
CA LYS A 43 18.63 -23.08 12.90
C LYS A 43 17.18 -22.76 13.20
N THR A 44 16.72 -21.58 12.79
CA THR A 44 15.38 -21.08 13.08
C THR A 44 14.69 -20.58 11.82
N LEU A 45 13.37 -20.42 11.92
CA LEU A 45 12.59 -19.79 10.87
C LEU A 45 12.99 -18.32 10.67
N ASP A 46 13.34 -17.61 11.74
CA ASP A 46 13.85 -16.23 11.68
C ASP A 46 15.17 -16.14 10.92
N GLU A 47 16.14 -17.02 11.23
CA GLU A 47 17.40 -17.08 10.49
C GLU A 47 17.17 -17.41 9.01
N THR A 48 16.13 -18.18 8.70
CA THR A 48 15.71 -18.47 7.33
C THR A 48 15.21 -17.21 6.63
N TYR A 49 14.32 -16.46 7.26
CA TYR A 49 13.78 -15.22 6.69
C TYR A 49 14.85 -14.14 6.55
N ALA A 50 15.71 -13.97 7.56
CA ALA A 50 16.86 -13.09 7.51
C ALA A 50 17.76 -13.41 6.31
N ARG A 51 18.11 -14.70 6.14
CA ARG A 51 18.91 -15.15 5.00
C ARG A 51 18.22 -14.88 3.66
N ILE A 52 16.91 -15.13 3.55
CA ILE A 52 16.17 -14.85 2.31
C ILE A 52 16.28 -13.37 1.98
N LEU A 53 15.99 -12.48 2.93
CA LEU A 53 16.06 -11.03 2.73
C LEU A 53 17.48 -10.56 2.37
N SER A 54 18.52 -11.08 3.03
CA SER A 54 19.92 -10.77 2.71
C SER A 54 20.40 -11.34 1.38
N SER A 55 19.70 -12.33 0.82
CA SER A 55 20.08 -12.97 -0.45
C SER A 55 19.46 -12.29 -1.68
N ILE A 56 18.60 -11.30 -1.48
CA ILE A 56 17.94 -10.57 -2.56
C ILE A 56 18.98 -9.70 -3.27
N PRO A 57 19.08 -9.77 -4.62
CA PRO A 57 19.97 -8.90 -5.37
C PRO A 57 19.70 -7.42 -5.11
N SER A 58 20.76 -6.61 -4.98
CA SER A 58 20.66 -5.17 -4.70
C SER A 58 19.78 -4.40 -5.70
N GLU A 59 19.77 -4.81 -6.97
CA GLU A 59 18.90 -4.26 -8.02
C GLU A 59 17.39 -4.45 -7.74
N TYR A 60 17.03 -5.45 -6.92
CA TYR A 60 15.66 -5.80 -6.56
C TYR A 60 15.26 -5.37 -5.15
N GLU A 61 16.20 -4.88 -4.34
CA GLU A 61 15.93 -4.50 -2.94
C GLU A 61 14.79 -3.50 -2.85
N HIS A 62 14.82 -2.42 -3.64
CA HIS A 62 13.77 -1.40 -3.61
C HIS A 62 12.38 -1.96 -3.96
N HIS A 63 12.29 -2.79 -5.00
CA HIS A 63 11.03 -3.43 -5.42
C HIS A 63 10.51 -4.36 -4.33
N THR A 64 11.40 -5.16 -3.74
CA THR A 64 11.09 -6.08 -2.65
C THR A 64 10.59 -5.33 -1.42
N ARG A 65 11.32 -4.31 -0.96
CA ARG A 65 10.93 -3.50 0.21
C ARG A 65 9.54 -2.92 0.02
N ARG A 66 9.25 -2.37 -1.16
CA ARG A 66 7.92 -1.85 -1.46
C ARG A 66 6.83 -2.91 -1.43
N ILE A 67 7.05 -4.06 -2.07
CA ILE A 67 6.07 -5.17 -2.03
C ILE A 67 5.82 -5.59 -0.58
N LEU A 68 6.88 -5.79 0.22
CA LEU A 68 6.75 -6.19 1.61
C LEU A 68 6.05 -5.13 2.48
N GLN A 69 6.30 -3.84 2.26
CA GLN A 69 5.57 -2.75 2.93
C GLN A 69 4.06 -2.88 2.68
N PHE A 70 3.65 -2.97 1.40
CA PHE A 70 2.23 -3.13 1.06
C PHE A 70 1.63 -4.41 1.64
N LEU A 71 2.27 -5.57 1.47
CA LEU A 71 1.73 -6.84 1.96
C LEU A 71 1.66 -6.94 3.48
N THR A 72 2.51 -6.19 4.20
CA THR A 72 2.53 -6.18 5.66
C THR A 72 1.47 -5.26 6.24
N PHE A 73 1.29 -4.07 5.66
CA PHE A 73 0.51 -2.98 6.26
C PHE A 73 -0.78 -2.60 5.55
N SER A 74 -1.13 -3.22 4.41
CA SER A 74 -2.42 -2.99 3.74
C SER A 74 -3.54 -3.83 4.36
N GLU A 75 -4.77 -3.30 4.32
CA GLU A 75 -5.98 -3.95 4.84
C GLU A 75 -6.37 -5.24 4.10
N ARG A 76 -5.90 -5.40 2.86
CA ARG A 76 -6.07 -6.63 2.07
C ARG A 76 -4.83 -6.96 1.25
N PRO A 77 -4.68 -8.23 0.82
CA PRO A 77 -3.71 -8.59 -0.21
C PRO A 77 -3.83 -7.72 -1.46
N LEU A 78 -2.69 -7.46 -2.10
CA LEU A 78 -2.65 -6.78 -3.39
C LEU A 78 -3.02 -7.74 -4.51
N ARG A 79 -3.72 -7.24 -5.52
CA ARG A 79 -3.77 -7.90 -6.83
C ARG A 79 -2.38 -7.80 -7.47
N ILE A 80 -2.04 -8.73 -8.36
CA ILE A 80 -0.74 -8.69 -9.04
C ILE A 80 -0.55 -7.38 -9.80
N GLU A 81 -1.59 -6.91 -10.48
CA GLU A 81 -1.57 -5.68 -11.26
C GLU A 81 -1.36 -4.44 -10.38
N GLU A 82 -1.91 -4.45 -9.17
CA GLU A 82 -1.68 -3.41 -8.15
C GLU A 82 -0.21 -3.41 -7.71
N ALA A 83 0.35 -4.58 -7.41
CA ALA A 83 1.73 -4.71 -6.97
C ALA A 83 2.72 -4.31 -8.08
N VAL A 84 2.44 -4.65 -9.35
CA VAL A 84 3.24 -4.21 -10.52
C VAL A 84 3.25 -2.70 -10.65
N ASP A 85 2.08 -2.07 -10.49
CA ASP A 85 1.97 -0.63 -10.56
C ASP A 85 2.68 0.06 -9.38
N ALA A 86 2.55 -0.49 -8.16
CA ALA A 86 3.20 0.06 -6.97
C ALA A 86 4.73 0.10 -7.12
N ILE A 87 5.35 -0.97 -7.64
CA ILE A 87 6.80 -0.98 -7.86
C ILE A 87 7.25 -0.07 -9.02
N ALA A 88 6.39 0.19 -10.00
CA ALA A 88 6.66 1.08 -11.13
C ALA A 88 6.59 2.58 -10.78
N VAL A 89 6.08 2.96 -9.60
CA VAL A 89 6.01 4.36 -9.15
C VAL A 89 7.38 4.86 -8.69
N ASP A 90 7.87 5.93 -9.30
CA ASP A 90 9.07 6.63 -8.83
C ASP A 90 8.70 7.83 -7.93
N VAL A 91 8.74 7.59 -6.63
CA VAL A 91 8.52 8.61 -5.60
C VAL A 91 9.76 9.51 -5.44
N LYS A 92 10.97 8.94 -5.41
CA LYS A 92 12.21 9.67 -5.07
C LYS A 92 12.74 10.53 -6.21
N GLY A 93 12.64 10.06 -7.45
CA GLY A 93 13.17 10.73 -8.63
C GLY A 93 12.24 11.78 -9.25
N GLY A 94 11.03 11.95 -8.69
CA GLY A 94 10.05 12.95 -9.15
C GLY A 94 9.45 12.66 -10.53
N LYS A 95 9.72 11.48 -11.12
CA LYS A 95 9.16 11.08 -12.42
C LYS A 95 7.72 10.58 -12.31
N GLY A 96 7.27 10.25 -11.10
CA GLY A 96 5.93 9.77 -10.86
C GLY A 96 5.70 8.36 -11.39
N PHE A 97 4.49 8.09 -11.85
CA PHE A 97 4.12 6.82 -12.47
C PHE A 97 4.23 6.91 -14.01
N ASP A 98 4.91 5.93 -14.62
CA ASP A 98 4.92 5.73 -16.07
C ASP A 98 4.59 4.25 -16.36
N PRO A 99 3.50 3.95 -17.10
CA PRO A 99 3.16 2.59 -17.51
C PRO A 99 4.28 1.83 -18.22
N LYS A 100 5.24 2.53 -18.85
CA LYS A 100 6.40 1.91 -19.52
C LYS A 100 7.40 1.29 -18.54
N ASN A 101 7.37 1.69 -17.27
CA ASN A 101 8.23 1.15 -16.23
C ASN A 101 7.67 -0.11 -15.57
N ARG A 102 6.49 -0.58 -15.99
CA ARG A 102 5.92 -1.85 -15.53
C ARG A 102 6.85 -3.01 -15.89
N MET A 103 6.93 -3.99 -15.00
CA MET A 103 7.60 -5.24 -15.34
C MET A 103 6.87 -5.93 -16.51
N PRO A 104 7.59 -6.56 -17.47
CA PRO A 104 6.96 -7.14 -18.65
C PRO A 104 6.01 -8.30 -18.34
N GLU A 105 6.32 -9.11 -17.33
CA GLU A 105 5.51 -10.27 -16.94
C GLU A 105 5.01 -10.19 -15.49
N PRO A 106 3.77 -9.71 -15.26
CA PRO A 106 3.20 -9.52 -13.93
C PRO A 106 3.24 -10.76 -13.02
N ARG A 107 3.04 -11.96 -13.59
CA ARG A 107 3.00 -13.22 -12.82
C ARG A 107 4.34 -13.56 -12.15
N GLU A 108 5.43 -12.99 -12.63
CA GLU A 108 6.77 -13.20 -12.10
C GLU A 108 7.08 -12.29 -10.90
N ILE A 109 6.14 -11.44 -10.46
CA ILE A 109 6.37 -10.45 -9.38
C ILE A 109 6.83 -11.07 -8.06
N SER A 110 6.40 -12.30 -7.77
CA SER A 110 6.82 -13.04 -6.57
C SER A 110 8.32 -13.29 -6.53
N ARG A 111 9.01 -13.30 -7.69
CA ARG A 111 10.47 -13.52 -7.78
C ARG A 111 11.28 -12.45 -7.06
N TYR A 112 10.77 -11.22 -6.94
CA TYR A 112 11.41 -10.19 -6.14
C TYR A 112 11.49 -10.57 -4.66
N CYS A 113 10.44 -11.22 -4.13
CA CYS A 113 10.34 -11.56 -2.71
C CYS A 113 10.69 -13.02 -2.40
N SER A 114 11.27 -13.74 -3.37
CA SER A 114 11.61 -15.16 -3.30
C SER A 114 10.48 -15.98 -2.65
N THR A 115 10.77 -16.65 -1.53
CA THR A 115 9.83 -17.58 -0.90
C THR A 115 8.91 -16.87 0.09
N LEU A 116 9.16 -15.60 0.44
CA LEU A 116 8.38 -14.86 1.45
C LEU A 116 6.94 -14.57 1.01
N VAL A 117 6.68 -14.65 -0.29
CA VAL A 117 5.43 -14.24 -0.93
C VAL A 117 4.97 -15.34 -1.88
N VAL A 118 3.66 -15.50 -2.01
CA VAL A 118 3.00 -16.44 -2.91
C VAL A 118 1.96 -15.73 -3.76
N VAL A 119 1.72 -16.29 -4.95
CA VAL A 119 0.63 -15.90 -5.84
C VAL A 119 -0.54 -16.86 -5.62
N VAL A 120 -1.73 -16.31 -5.33
CA VAL A 120 -2.94 -17.08 -5.05
C VAL A 120 -4.04 -16.65 -6.01
N ALA A 121 -4.61 -17.60 -6.75
CA ALA A 121 -5.81 -17.38 -7.54
C ALA A 121 -7.05 -17.63 -6.67
N ARG A 122 -7.96 -16.67 -6.62
CA ARG A 122 -9.26 -16.76 -5.95
C ARG A 122 -10.37 -16.57 -6.97
N GLN A 123 -11.49 -17.26 -6.77
CA GLN A 123 -12.68 -17.00 -7.57
C GLN A 123 -13.24 -15.62 -7.21
N SER A 124 -13.57 -14.81 -8.21
CA SER A 124 -14.28 -13.56 -8.00
C SER A 124 -15.60 -13.83 -7.26
N PRO A 125 -15.97 -13.02 -6.25
CA PRO A 125 -17.29 -13.08 -5.64
C PRO A 125 -18.40 -12.67 -6.61
N LYS A 126 -18.06 -11.90 -7.65
CA LYS A 126 -18.96 -11.56 -8.75
C LYS A 126 -19.02 -12.79 -9.67
N ASP A 127 -20.22 -13.20 -10.07
CA ASP A 127 -20.52 -14.45 -10.78
C ASP A 127 -20.08 -14.41 -12.27
N ASP A 128 -19.01 -13.66 -12.58
CA ASP A 128 -18.44 -13.45 -13.92
C ASP A 128 -17.32 -14.44 -14.26
N GLY A 129 -16.89 -15.26 -13.29
CA GLY A 129 -15.98 -16.39 -13.52
C GLY A 129 -14.50 -16.00 -13.73
N GLU A 130 -14.14 -14.72 -13.63
CA GLU A 130 -12.73 -14.32 -13.67
C GLU A 130 -12.04 -14.60 -12.32
N ALA A 131 -10.94 -15.34 -12.37
CA ALA A 131 -10.13 -15.58 -11.18
C ALA A 131 -9.30 -14.33 -10.85
N ILE A 132 -9.51 -13.76 -9.68
CA ILE A 132 -8.68 -12.67 -9.15
C ILE A 132 -7.36 -13.29 -8.69
N THR A 133 -6.24 -12.79 -9.20
CA THR A 133 -4.92 -13.25 -8.80
C THR A 133 -4.29 -12.24 -7.83
N GLU A 134 -4.01 -12.71 -6.62
CA GLU A 134 -3.50 -11.90 -5.52
C GLU A 134 -2.09 -12.32 -5.13
N LEU A 135 -1.33 -11.34 -4.62
CA LEU A 135 -0.03 -11.49 -4.02
C LEU A 135 -0.20 -11.48 -2.49
N GLN A 136 0.31 -12.51 -1.81
CA GLN A 136 0.13 -12.69 -0.37
C GLN A 136 1.45 -13.06 0.31
N LEU A 137 1.62 -12.69 1.58
CA LEU A 137 2.70 -13.27 2.38
C LEU A 137 2.49 -14.79 2.46
N ALA A 138 3.58 -15.54 2.26
CA ALA A 138 3.53 -16.99 2.14
C ALA A 138 3.01 -17.71 3.39
N HIS A 139 3.12 -17.06 4.56
CA HIS A 139 2.61 -17.58 5.83
C HIS A 139 2.47 -16.45 6.86
N PHE A 140 1.61 -16.63 7.87
CA PHE A 140 1.44 -15.66 8.97
C PHE A 140 2.74 -15.35 9.71
N SER A 141 3.62 -16.35 9.88
CA SER A 141 4.94 -16.18 10.50
C SER A 141 5.87 -15.23 9.74
N VAL A 142 5.63 -15.03 8.43
CA VAL A 142 6.38 -14.01 7.66
C VAL A 142 5.99 -12.63 8.15
N LYS A 143 4.68 -12.35 8.30
CA LYS A 143 4.20 -11.06 8.82
C LYS A 143 4.74 -10.80 10.22
N GLU A 144 4.66 -11.80 11.10
CA GLU A 144 5.19 -11.72 12.47
C GLU A 144 6.70 -11.41 12.50
N TYR A 145 7.47 -11.99 11.59
CA TYR A 145 8.89 -11.68 11.47
C TYR A 145 9.13 -10.25 10.96
N LEU A 146 8.42 -9.82 9.90
CA LEU A 146 8.55 -8.50 9.30
C LEU A 146 8.11 -7.35 10.23
N THR A 147 7.23 -7.61 11.20
CA THR A 147 6.82 -6.62 12.22
C THR A 147 7.57 -6.76 13.54
N SER A 148 8.61 -7.60 13.61
CA SER A 148 9.40 -7.81 14.83
C SER A 148 10.67 -6.96 14.87
N ASN A 149 11.27 -6.86 16.05
CA ASN A 149 12.57 -6.22 16.27
C ASN A 149 13.78 -7.09 15.87
N ARG A 150 13.56 -8.17 15.09
CA ARG A 150 14.57 -9.16 14.71
C ARG A 150 15.15 -8.93 13.31
N LEU A 151 14.69 -7.91 12.60
CA LEU A 151 15.16 -7.55 11.27
C LEU A 151 16.55 -6.91 11.34
N ASP A 152 17.31 -7.06 10.25
CA ASP A 152 18.49 -6.22 10.02
C ASP A 152 18.08 -4.74 9.99
N GLN A 153 18.95 -3.85 10.48
CA GLN A 153 18.62 -2.44 10.69
C GLN A 153 18.07 -1.75 9.44
N SER A 154 18.67 -1.97 8.27
CA SER A 154 18.21 -1.34 7.02
C SER A 154 16.78 -1.77 6.67
N VAL A 155 16.48 -3.05 6.85
CA VAL A 155 15.14 -3.60 6.57
C VAL A 155 14.13 -3.17 7.63
N ALA A 156 14.57 -3.12 8.89
CA ALA A 156 13.76 -2.69 10.02
C ALA A 156 13.30 -1.24 9.88
N GLU A 157 14.18 -0.35 9.42
CA GLU A 157 13.83 1.06 9.17
C GLU A 157 12.77 1.19 8.08
N ASP A 158 12.89 0.46 6.97
CA ASP A 158 11.91 0.49 5.88
C ASP A 158 10.56 -0.14 6.25
N LEU A 159 10.55 -1.13 7.15
CA LEU A 159 9.35 -1.86 7.59
C LEU A 159 8.79 -1.39 8.94
N GLU A 160 9.38 -0.35 9.53
CA GLU A 160 8.77 0.34 10.65
C GLU A 160 7.41 0.90 10.20
N GLU A 161 6.38 0.73 11.03
CA GLU A 161 4.99 0.93 10.63
C GLU A 161 4.72 2.34 10.07
N THR A 162 5.21 3.39 10.74
CA THR A 162 4.98 4.76 10.28
C THR A 162 5.71 5.02 8.96
N THR A 163 6.93 4.51 8.82
CA THR A 163 7.76 4.62 7.61
C THR A 163 7.14 3.87 6.43
N ALA A 164 6.66 2.65 6.66
CA ALA A 164 6.00 1.83 5.66
C ALA A 164 4.67 2.44 5.22
N ARG A 165 3.83 2.89 6.16
CA ARG A 165 2.55 3.56 5.84
C ARG A 165 2.78 4.88 5.10
N ALA A 166 3.80 5.66 5.48
CA ALA A 166 4.19 6.86 4.73
C ALA A 166 4.63 6.51 3.29
N SER A 167 5.40 5.44 3.12
CA SER A 167 5.83 4.95 1.80
C SER A 167 4.61 4.58 0.94
N ILE A 168 3.65 3.82 1.49
CA ILE A 168 2.42 3.42 0.79
C ILE A 168 1.60 4.64 0.38
N ALA A 169 1.34 5.57 1.31
CA ALA A 169 0.58 6.79 1.02
C ALA A 169 1.24 7.63 -0.08
N LYS A 170 2.58 7.78 -0.04
CA LYS A 170 3.34 8.50 -1.07
C LYS A 170 3.26 7.82 -2.43
N VAL A 171 3.37 6.49 -2.49
CA VAL A 171 3.18 5.73 -3.74
C VAL A 171 1.77 5.97 -4.30
N CYS A 172 0.74 5.85 -3.46
CA CYS A 172 -0.65 6.02 -3.89
C CYS A 172 -0.92 7.43 -4.43
N LEU A 173 -0.50 8.48 -3.71
CA LEU A 173 -0.67 9.87 -4.14
C LEU A 173 0.11 10.18 -5.41
N THR A 174 1.37 9.73 -5.49
CA THR A 174 2.22 9.90 -6.68
C THR A 174 1.59 9.21 -7.90
N TYR A 175 1.01 8.03 -7.69
CA TYR A 175 0.29 7.28 -8.70
C TYR A 175 -0.95 8.05 -9.20
N LEU A 176 -1.83 8.48 -8.28
CA LEU A 176 -3.04 9.25 -8.61
C LEU A 176 -2.73 10.56 -9.35
N LEU A 177 -1.70 11.29 -8.91
CA LEU A 177 -1.23 12.51 -9.56
C LEU A 177 -0.70 12.26 -10.98
N GLY A 178 -0.14 11.08 -11.24
CA GLY A 178 0.38 10.66 -12.54
C GLY A 178 -0.64 10.05 -13.49
N LEU A 179 -1.90 9.84 -13.07
CA LEU A 179 -2.92 9.23 -13.93
C LEU A 179 -3.30 10.12 -15.12
N ASN A 180 -3.58 9.48 -16.26
CA ASN A 180 -4.19 10.17 -17.39
C ASN A 180 -5.69 10.41 -17.13
N GLN A 181 -5.99 11.57 -16.54
CA GLN A 181 -7.34 11.96 -16.10
C GLN A 181 -8.32 12.25 -17.24
N SER A 182 -7.85 12.28 -18.49
CA SER A 182 -8.71 12.43 -19.68
C SER A 182 -9.48 11.16 -20.04
N LEU A 183 -9.08 10.00 -19.48
CA LEU A 183 -9.73 8.73 -19.75
C LEU A 183 -11.03 8.58 -18.94
N PRO A 184 -12.05 7.89 -19.49
CA PRO A 184 -13.23 7.48 -18.73
C PRO A 184 -12.85 6.60 -17.53
N THR A 185 -13.61 6.68 -16.43
CA THR A 185 -13.27 5.98 -15.18
C THR A 185 -13.10 4.47 -15.37
N ARG A 186 -13.94 3.85 -16.22
CA ARG A 186 -13.85 2.43 -16.57
C ARG A 186 -12.52 2.06 -17.25
N GLU A 187 -12.02 2.91 -18.13
CA GLU A 187 -10.73 2.70 -18.79
C GLU A 187 -9.56 2.89 -17.81
N ILE A 188 -9.69 3.82 -16.86
CA ILE A 188 -8.69 3.98 -15.80
C ILE A 188 -8.61 2.70 -14.96
N ARG A 189 -9.74 2.17 -14.46
CA ARG A 189 -9.77 0.91 -13.69
C ARG A 189 -9.15 -0.26 -14.43
N ARG A 190 -9.33 -0.33 -15.76
CA ARG A 190 -8.78 -1.40 -16.61
C ARG A 190 -7.27 -1.26 -16.85
N LEU A 191 -6.80 -0.04 -17.12
CA LEU A 191 -5.41 0.21 -17.56
C LEU A 191 -4.46 0.49 -16.39
N PHE A 192 -4.97 0.89 -15.23
CA PHE A 192 -4.24 1.38 -14.08
C PHE A 192 -4.65 0.58 -12.83
N GLY A 193 -3.96 -0.55 -12.61
CA GLY A 193 -4.33 -1.54 -11.60
C GLY A 193 -4.36 -0.99 -10.18
N LEU A 194 -3.41 -0.10 -9.83
CA LEU A 194 -3.33 0.49 -8.49
C LEU A 194 -4.30 1.69 -8.29
N ALA A 195 -5.05 2.12 -9.31
CA ALA A 195 -5.82 3.37 -9.25
C ALA A 195 -6.88 3.36 -8.14
N GLN A 196 -7.69 2.30 -8.11
CA GLN A 196 -8.77 2.18 -7.12
C GLN A 196 -8.24 1.91 -5.71
N PHE A 197 -7.21 1.06 -5.59
CA PHE A 197 -6.52 0.85 -4.31
C PHE A 197 -5.99 2.18 -3.77
N SER A 198 -5.29 2.94 -4.61
CA SER A 198 -4.72 4.24 -4.23
C SER A 198 -5.79 5.20 -3.76
N ALA A 199 -6.86 5.37 -4.54
CA ALA A 199 -7.96 6.29 -4.20
C ALA A 199 -8.62 5.94 -2.87
N ARG A 200 -8.71 4.65 -2.54
CA ARG A 200 -9.36 4.15 -1.32
C ARG A 200 -8.50 4.28 -0.07
N TYR A 201 -7.24 3.85 -0.13
CA TYR A 201 -6.45 3.60 1.09
C TYR A 201 -5.40 4.66 1.40
N TRP A 202 -5.13 5.61 0.49
CA TRP A 202 -4.04 6.57 0.72
C TRP A 202 -4.24 7.44 1.96
N MET A 203 -5.49 7.88 2.24
CA MET A 203 -5.79 8.75 3.39
C MET A 203 -5.58 8.02 4.70
N GLU A 204 -6.01 6.76 4.79
CA GLU A 204 -5.83 5.93 5.99
C GLU A 204 -4.34 5.77 6.34
N HIS A 205 -3.50 5.48 5.34
CA HIS A 205 -2.06 5.42 5.53
C HIS A 205 -1.44 6.78 5.85
N ALA A 206 -1.97 7.87 5.28
CA ALA A 206 -1.46 9.21 5.52
C ALA A 206 -1.80 9.73 6.92
N ALA A 207 -3.01 9.47 7.43
CA ALA A 207 -3.51 9.98 8.70
C ALA A 207 -2.57 9.70 9.89
N VAL A 208 -1.90 8.55 9.88
CA VAL A 208 -0.98 8.15 10.96
C VAL A 208 0.41 8.79 10.88
N THR A 209 0.79 9.34 9.73
CA THR A 209 2.20 9.70 9.45
C THR A 209 2.39 11.05 8.75
N GLU A 210 1.33 11.73 8.32
CA GLU A 210 1.40 12.98 7.53
C GLU A 210 2.31 14.01 8.21
N ARG A 211 2.11 14.24 9.52
CA ARG A 211 2.89 15.20 10.32
C ARG A 211 4.40 14.92 10.33
N HIS A 212 4.82 13.67 10.12
CA HIS A 212 6.22 13.25 10.15
C HIS A 212 6.89 13.25 8.77
N SER A 213 6.14 13.52 7.69
CA SER A 213 6.66 13.47 6.32
C SER A 213 6.29 14.71 5.50
N LEU A 214 7.24 15.64 5.36
CA LEU A 214 7.09 16.85 4.53
C LEU A 214 6.80 16.51 3.06
N GLU A 215 7.34 15.40 2.56
CA GLU A 215 7.09 14.93 1.19
C GLU A 215 5.64 14.48 1.03
N LEU A 216 5.11 13.73 2.00
CA LEU A 216 3.72 13.30 2.00
C LEU A 216 2.75 14.49 2.11
N GLN A 217 3.04 15.47 2.98
CA GLN A 217 2.27 16.71 3.08
C GLN A 217 2.20 17.45 1.74
N LYS A 218 3.33 17.54 1.02
CA LYS A 218 3.38 18.17 -0.31
C LYS A 218 2.55 17.40 -1.33
N LEU A 219 2.63 16.07 -1.34
CA LEU A 219 1.85 15.24 -2.26
C LEU A 219 0.35 15.33 -1.98
N ALA A 220 -0.07 15.27 -0.71
CA ALA A 220 -1.47 15.42 -0.30
C ALA A 220 -2.01 16.81 -0.67
N PHE A 221 -1.25 17.87 -0.37
CA PHE A 221 -1.60 19.23 -0.76
C PHE A 221 -1.74 19.39 -2.29
N ASN A 222 -0.78 18.83 -3.05
CA ASN A 222 -0.83 18.87 -4.51
C ASN A 222 -2.05 18.12 -5.05
N PHE A 223 -2.40 16.98 -4.46
CA PHE A 223 -3.59 16.22 -4.81
C PHE A 223 -4.85 17.05 -4.58
N PHE A 224 -5.05 17.58 -3.37
CA PHE A 224 -6.23 18.40 -3.03
C PHE A 224 -6.34 19.71 -3.84
N SER A 225 -5.21 20.32 -4.19
CA SER A 225 -5.18 21.58 -4.95
C SER A 225 -5.37 21.38 -6.45
N SER A 226 -5.25 20.15 -6.94
CA SER A 226 -5.34 19.85 -8.37
C SER A 226 -6.72 19.29 -8.72
N GLN A 227 -7.55 20.09 -9.38
CA GLN A 227 -8.94 19.74 -9.72
C GLN A 227 -9.06 18.37 -10.40
N ALA A 228 -8.22 18.09 -11.39
CA ALA A 228 -8.35 16.90 -12.23
C ALA A 228 -7.88 15.60 -11.54
N PRO A 229 -6.69 15.53 -10.88
CA PRO A 229 -6.32 14.37 -10.06
C PRO A 229 -7.31 14.11 -8.92
N PHE A 230 -7.73 15.18 -8.23
CA PHE A 230 -8.65 15.08 -7.10
C PHE A 230 -10.01 14.52 -7.53
N SER A 231 -10.61 15.08 -8.58
CA SER A 231 -11.86 14.59 -9.16
C SER A 231 -11.73 13.15 -9.69
N CYS A 232 -10.59 12.80 -10.31
CA CYS A 232 -10.34 11.45 -10.78
C CYS A 232 -10.25 10.44 -9.62
N GLY A 233 -9.53 10.77 -8.54
CA GLY A 233 -9.45 9.92 -7.35
C GLY A 233 -10.84 9.65 -6.76
N TYR A 234 -11.66 10.70 -6.65
CA TYR A 234 -13.03 10.57 -6.14
C TYR A 234 -13.94 9.69 -7.02
N ARG A 235 -13.82 9.79 -8.35
CA ARG A 235 -14.56 8.91 -9.28
C ARG A 235 -14.08 7.45 -9.18
N LEU A 236 -12.82 7.22 -8.82
CA LEU A 236 -12.30 5.87 -8.60
C LEU A 236 -12.79 5.26 -7.27
N TYR A 237 -12.97 6.09 -6.24
CA TYR A 237 -13.51 5.69 -4.95
C TYR A 237 -14.10 6.90 -4.20
N ASN A 238 -15.36 6.76 -3.73
CA ASN A 238 -16.00 7.75 -2.87
C ASN A 238 -15.99 7.26 -1.41
N PRO A 239 -15.32 7.98 -0.49
CA PRO A 239 -15.33 7.61 0.92
C PRO A 239 -16.71 7.74 1.59
N ASP A 240 -17.61 8.56 1.06
CA ASP A 240 -18.96 8.74 1.60
C ASP A 240 -19.89 7.54 1.29
N GLU A 241 -19.53 6.71 0.30
CA GLU A 241 -20.32 5.55 -0.16
C GLU A 241 -19.40 4.31 -0.25
N PRO A 242 -18.82 3.84 0.87
CA PRO A 242 -17.78 2.80 0.85
C PRO A 242 -18.28 1.43 0.38
N TRP A 243 -19.60 1.22 0.36
CA TRP A 243 -20.25 0.02 -0.17
C TRP A 243 -20.34 0.00 -1.70
N GLU A 244 -20.14 1.14 -2.38
CA GLU A 244 -20.08 1.19 -3.84
C GLU A 244 -18.66 0.90 -4.34
N GLU A 245 -18.40 -0.35 -4.74
CA GLU A 245 -17.10 -0.73 -5.28
C GLU A 245 -16.78 -0.06 -6.62
N GLU A 246 -17.78 0.11 -7.49
CA GLU A 246 -17.60 0.65 -8.84
C GLU A 246 -18.63 1.73 -9.12
N PRO A 247 -18.43 2.92 -8.55
CA PRO A 247 -19.40 3.98 -8.70
C PRO A 247 -19.55 4.44 -10.15
N GLU A 248 -20.77 4.89 -10.49
CA GLU A 248 -21.15 5.41 -11.79
C GLU A 248 -20.49 6.76 -12.10
N ASP A 249 -20.24 7.06 -13.38
CA ASP A 249 -19.47 8.24 -13.82
C ASP A 249 -20.25 9.58 -13.64
N ASP A 250 -21.57 9.52 -13.45
CA ASP A 250 -22.48 10.68 -13.46
C ASP A 250 -22.80 11.25 -12.04
N ARG A 251 -21.98 10.95 -11.02
CA ARG A 251 -22.29 11.34 -9.63
C ARG A 251 -22.26 12.86 -9.39
N PRO A 252 -23.20 13.42 -8.59
CA PRO A 252 -23.24 14.85 -8.31
C PRO A 252 -22.18 15.28 -7.29
N HIS A 253 -21.71 16.52 -7.48
CA HIS A 253 -20.94 17.40 -6.60
C HIS A 253 -19.86 16.78 -5.68
N LEU A 254 -18.65 16.72 -6.22
CA LEU A 254 -17.41 16.65 -5.46
C LEU A 254 -17.40 17.68 -4.32
N ALA A 255 -17.39 17.20 -3.07
CA ALA A 255 -17.25 18.07 -1.91
C ALA A 255 -15.92 18.85 -1.91
N PRO A 256 -15.84 19.99 -1.19
CA PRO A 256 -14.60 20.74 -1.05
C PRO A 256 -13.45 19.88 -0.51
N ALA A 257 -12.20 20.15 -0.91
CA ALA A 257 -11.03 19.42 -0.41
C ALA A 257 -10.93 19.43 1.13
N LEU A 258 -11.33 20.53 1.77
CA LEU A 258 -11.37 20.66 3.22
C LEU A 258 -12.28 19.60 3.88
N TYR A 259 -13.39 19.23 3.23
CA TYR A 259 -14.28 18.16 3.70
C TYR A 259 -13.53 16.83 3.77
N TYR A 260 -12.90 16.39 2.68
CA TYR A 260 -12.23 15.08 2.65
C TYR A 260 -10.94 15.04 3.48
N ALA A 261 -10.18 16.14 3.54
CA ALA A 261 -9.03 16.23 4.44
C ALA A 261 -9.46 16.10 5.91
N SER A 262 -10.62 16.68 6.26
CA SER A 262 -11.21 16.60 7.59
C SER A 262 -11.77 15.22 7.90
N PHE A 263 -12.47 14.60 6.95
CA PHE A 263 -12.94 13.21 7.04
C PHE A 263 -11.78 12.23 7.23
N GLY A 264 -10.71 12.39 6.45
CA GLY A 264 -9.54 11.50 6.44
C GLY A 264 -8.56 11.71 7.60
N GLY A 265 -8.81 12.64 8.52
CA GLY A 265 -7.91 12.86 9.67
C GLY A 265 -6.58 13.54 9.31
N LEU A 266 -6.50 14.26 8.18
CA LEU A 266 -5.27 14.85 7.65
C LEU A 266 -5.02 16.24 8.22
N ASP A 267 -4.55 16.30 9.47
CA ASP A 267 -4.44 17.55 10.23
C ASP A 267 -3.52 18.60 9.57
N CYS A 268 -2.41 18.19 8.96
CA CYS A 268 -1.53 19.10 8.23
C CYS A 268 -2.15 19.57 6.91
N SER A 269 -2.91 18.72 6.22
CA SER A 269 -3.65 19.11 5.02
C SER A 269 -4.77 20.11 5.34
N VAL A 270 -5.53 19.89 6.42
CA VAL A 270 -6.57 20.82 6.89
C VAL A 270 -5.98 22.20 7.21
N GLU A 271 -4.91 22.24 8.00
CA GLU A 271 -4.21 23.49 8.37
C GLU A 271 -3.80 24.28 7.12
N ASN A 272 -3.16 23.61 6.17
CA ASN A 272 -2.69 24.25 4.94
C ASN A 272 -3.84 24.73 4.05
N LEU A 273 -4.91 23.94 3.90
CA LEU A 273 -6.09 24.36 3.13
C LEU A 273 -6.76 25.61 3.73
N LEU A 274 -6.91 25.67 5.06
CA LEU A 274 -7.46 26.83 5.76
C LEU A 274 -6.56 28.07 5.61
N ASP A 275 -5.25 27.90 5.72
CA ASP A 275 -4.28 28.99 5.50
C ASP A 275 -4.24 29.49 4.04
N LYS A 276 -4.66 28.65 3.09
CA LYS A 276 -4.89 29.03 1.69
C LYS A 276 -6.27 29.63 1.42
N GLY A 277 -7.09 29.81 2.45
CA GLY A 277 -8.39 30.46 2.35
C GLY A 277 -9.51 29.53 1.90
N ALA A 278 -9.40 28.22 2.13
CA ALA A 278 -10.55 27.33 2.01
C ALA A 278 -11.69 27.84 2.91
N ASP A 279 -12.90 27.91 2.36
CA ASP A 279 -14.08 28.31 3.13
C ASP A 279 -14.40 27.23 4.17
N VAL A 280 -14.23 27.59 5.44
CA VAL A 280 -14.43 26.70 6.59
C VAL A 280 -15.86 26.19 6.71
N ASN A 281 -16.83 26.93 6.16
CA ASN A 281 -18.26 26.61 6.19
C ASN A 281 -18.79 26.10 4.85
N ALA A 282 -17.91 25.79 3.89
CA ALA A 282 -18.33 25.25 2.61
C ALA A 282 -19.11 23.94 2.80
N GLN A 283 -20.27 23.88 2.16
CA GLN A 283 -21.14 22.70 2.21
C GLN A 283 -20.78 21.67 1.14
N GLY A 284 -20.90 20.39 1.48
CA GLY A 284 -20.69 19.27 0.56
C GLY A 284 -20.44 17.95 1.29
N GLY A 285 -20.54 16.86 0.52
CA GLY A 285 -20.36 15.49 1.04
C GLY A 285 -21.54 15.04 1.92
N THR A 286 -21.53 13.77 2.31
CA THR A 286 -22.61 13.15 3.10
C THR A 286 -22.81 13.75 4.48
N PHE A 287 -21.74 14.22 5.14
CA PHE A 287 -21.84 14.90 6.43
C PHE A 287 -22.16 16.39 6.30
N GLY A 288 -22.28 16.90 5.08
CA GLY A 288 -22.71 18.27 4.77
C GLY A 288 -21.65 19.35 4.95
N ASN A 289 -20.67 19.21 5.85
CA ASN A 289 -19.53 20.13 5.97
C ASN A 289 -18.31 19.46 6.64
N ALA A 290 -17.17 20.15 6.61
CA ALA A 290 -15.89 19.65 7.13
C ALA A 290 -15.89 19.42 8.66
N LEU A 291 -16.59 20.27 9.43
CA LEU A 291 -16.67 20.16 10.88
C LEU A 291 -17.42 18.87 11.29
N TYR A 292 -18.55 18.60 10.64
CA TYR A 292 -19.35 17.40 10.88
C TYR A 292 -18.61 16.14 10.46
N ALA A 293 -17.92 16.16 9.31
CA ALA A 293 -17.10 15.04 8.87
C ALA A 293 -16.00 14.69 9.89
N ALA A 294 -15.22 15.69 10.34
CA ALA A 294 -14.20 15.48 11.36
C ALA A 294 -14.79 14.98 12.69
N SER A 295 -15.93 15.53 13.11
CA SER A 295 -16.58 15.12 14.36
C SER A 295 -17.12 13.69 14.29
N SER A 296 -17.67 13.27 13.15
CA SER A 296 -18.18 11.91 12.96
C SER A 296 -17.07 10.87 13.03
N GLU A 297 -15.91 11.18 12.44
CA GLU A 297 -14.73 10.30 12.42
C GLU A 297 -13.85 10.42 13.68
N GLY A 298 -14.23 11.27 14.65
CA GLY A 298 -13.52 11.41 15.93
C GLY A 298 -12.20 12.19 15.87
N HIS A 299 -11.99 13.02 14.84
CA HIS A 299 -10.77 13.80 14.65
C HIS A 299 -10.77 15.09 15.50
N GLU A 300 -10.70 14.95 16.81
CA GLU A 300 -10.82 16.05 17.80
C GLU A 300 -9.93 17.26 17.49
N LYS A 301 -8.69 17.01 17.07
CA LYS A 301 -7.73 18.07 16.73
C LYS A 301 -8.18 18.89 15.52
N ILE A 302 -8.76 18.23 14.52
CA ILE A 302 -9.30 18.90 13.32
C ILE A 302 -10.57 19.68 13.68
N VAL A 303 -11.44 19.10 14.51
CA VAL A 303 -12.63 19.80 15.05
C VAL A 303 -12.21 21.11 15.72
N GLN A 304 -11.23 21.07 16.64
CA GLN A 304 -10.75 22.28 17.30
C GLN A 304 -10.19 23.31 16.31
N MET A 305 -9.39 22.86 15.33
CA MET A 305 -8.81 23.74 14.31
C MET A 305 -9.88 24.44 13.45
N LEU A 306 -10.92 23.72 13.05
CA LEU A 306 -12.04 24.26 12.28
C LEU A 306 -12.83 25.29 13.11
N LEU A 307 -13.09 25.00 14.38
CA LEU A 307 -13.76 25.94 15.30
C LEU A 307 -12.94 27.21 15.51
N ASP A 308 -11.62 27.10 15.69
CA ASP A 308 -10.71 28.23 15.85
C ASP A 308 -10.69 29.12 14.59
N LYS A 309 -10.94 28.54 13.41
CA LYS A 309 -11.07 29.25 12.14
C LYS A 309 -12.50 29.72 11.83
N GLY A 310 -13.45 29.56 12.76
CA GLY A 310 -14.80 30.10 12.65
C GLY A 310 -15.82 29.19 11.98
N ALA A 311 -15.63 27.86 12.02
CA ALA A 311 -16.67 26.91 11.62
C ALA A 311 -17.95 27.13 12.44
N ASP A 312 -19.10 27.21 11.77
CA ASP A 312 -20.40 27.36 12.41
C ASP A 312 -20.89 26.01 12.93
N VAL A 313 -20.92 25.88 14.27
CA VAL A 313 -21.45 24.71 14.97
C VAL A 313 -22.92 24.44 14.70
N ASN A 314 -23.66 25.45 14.22
CA ASN A 314 -25.08 25.33 13.88
C ASN A 314 -25.32 25.24 12.37
N ALA A 315 -24.26 25.19 11.55
CA ALA A 315 -24.42 24.96 10.12
C ALA A 315 -25.17 23.65 9.91
N GLN A 316 -26.25 23.71 9.12
CA GLN A 316 -26.96 22.50 8.73
C GLN A 316 -26.07 21.73 7.75
N GLY A 317 -25.80 20.47 8.10
CA GLY A 317 -25.28 19.47 7.18
C GLY A 317 -26.36 18.96 6.24
#